data_AF-A0A3A9ACJ3-F1
#
_entry.id   AF-A0A3A9ACJ3-F1
#
_cell.length_a   1.000
_cell.length_b   1.000
_cell.length_c   1.000
_cell.angle_alpha   90.00
_cell.angle_beta   90.00
_cell.angle_gamma   90.00
#
_symmetry.space_group_name_H-M   'P 1'
#
loop_
_entity.id
_entity.type
_entity.pdbx_description
1 polymer ?
#
loop_
_entity_poly.entity_id
_entity_poly.type
_entity_poly.pdbx_seq_one_letter_code
_entity_poly.pdbx_strand_id
1 'polypeptide(L)'
;MSMESHYYVIAGYDLTGNETDKFKDWKWSDEGEDYICNQCKGEIQFFDDPMSGSHLYFGYVLASGNEYSLDTEMFDVSDIEKCSGKVKAELVNLQELGVITKNPHFKPVFKIIVFEECR
;
A
#
# COMPACT_ATOMS: atom_id res chain seq x y z
N MET A 1 4.00 -24.49 -13.76
CA MET A 1 4.44 -23.38 -12.89
C MET A 1 3.54 -23.48 -11.67
N SER A 2 4.12 -23.65 -10.48
CA SER A 2 3.34 -23.57 -9.24
C SER A 2 2.95 -22.11 -9.08
N MET A 3 1.66 -21.81 -8.96
CA MET A 3 1.22 -20.48 -8.52
C MET A 3 1.60 -20.40 -7.04
N GLU A 4 2.38 -19.40 -6.67
CA GLU A 4 2.68 -19.14 -5.25
C GLU A 4 1.79 -18.01 -4.77
N SER A 5 1.04 -18.28 -3.70
CA SER A 5 0.16 -17.28 -3.08
C SER A 5 0.98 -16.44 -2.10
N HIS A 6 1.08 -15.14 -2.34
CA HIS A 6 1.69 -14.16 -1.45
C HIS A 6 0.62 -13.46 -0.62
N TYR A 7 0.92 -13.22 0.65
CA TYR A 7 0.01 -12.58 1.60
C TYR A 7 0.64 -11.33 2.17
N TYR A 8 -0.14 -10.26 2.19
CA TYR A 8 0.27 -8.97 2.73
C TYR A 8 -0.74 -8.48 3.75
N VAL A 9 -0.23 -7.92 4.85
CA VAL A 9 -1.01 -7.16 5.82
C VAL A 9 -0.45 -5.76 5.85
N ILE A 10 -1.28 -4.78 5.53
CA ILE A 10 -0.87 -3.38 5.48
C ILE A 10 -1.74 -2.51 6.39
N ALA A 11 -1.14 -1.51 7.02
CA ALA A 11 -1.83 -0.46 7.76
C ALA A 11 -1.81 0.82 6.91
N GLY A 12 -2.97 1.23 6.39
CA GLY A 12 -3.00 2.23 5.35
C GLY A 12 -4.38 2.70 4.93
N TYR A 13 -4.44 3.21 3.71
CA TYR A 13 -5.59 3.83 3.10
C TYR A 13 -5.99 3.09 1.82
N ASP A 14 -7.30 3.08 1.57
CA ASP A 14 -7.84 2.79 0.26
C ASP A 14 -7.88 4.09 -0.55
N LEU A 15 -7.11 4.12 -1.63
CA LEU A 15 -6.96 5.25 -2.52
C LEU A 15 -7.67 5.02 -3.86
N THR A 16 -8.44 3.93 -4.00
CA THR A 16 -9.13 3.58 -5.24
C THR A 16 -9.87 4.77 -5.86
N GLY A 17 -9.52 5.12 -7.11
CA GLY A 17 -10.15 6.20 -7.86
C GLY A 17 -9.73 7.61 -7.44
N ASN A 18 -8.66 7.72 -6.65
CA ASN A 18 -8.10 9.00 -6.17
C ASN A 18 -6.68 9.25 -6.72
N GLU A 19 -6.14 8.32 -7.49
CA GLU A 19 -4.98 8.50 -8.34
C GLU A 19 -5.25 9.58 -9.41
N THR A 20 -4.25 10.43 -9.67
CA THR A 20 -4.35 11.46 -10.72
C THR A 20 -3.76 10.94 -12.03
N ASP A 21 -3.92 11.68 -13.13
CA ASP A 21 -3.23 11.33 -14.38
C ASP A 21 -1.70 11.29 -14.23
N LYS A 22 -1.13 12.06 -13.29
CA LYS A 22 0.31 12.02 -13.00
C LYS A 22 0.76 10.67 -12.44
N PHE A 23 -0.10 9.97 -11.71
CA PHE A 23 0.23 8.64 -11.16
C PHE A 23 0.63 7.65 -12.26
N LYS A 24 -0.03 7.70 -13.43
CA LYS A 24 0.19 6.75 -14.53
C LYS A 24 1.62 6.78 -15.09
N ASP A 25 2.22 7.97 -15.13
CA ASP A 25 3.60 8.16 -15.60
C ASP A 25 4.60 8.06 -14.44
N TRP A 26 4.24 8.62 -13.28
CA TRP A 26 5.12 8.63 -12.10
C TRP A 26 5.42 7.22 -11.58
N LYS A 27 4.48 6.27 -11.67
CA LYS A 27 4.69 4.90 -11.23
C LYS A 27 5.81 4.14 -11.95
N TRP A 28 6.23 4.62 -13.12
CA TRP A 28 7.33 4.06 -13.91
C TRP A 28 8.62 4.89 -13.79
N SER A 29 8.65 5.87 -12.89
CA SER A 29 9.89 6.55 -12.51
C SER A 29 10.62 5.77 -11.42
N ASP A 30 11.92 6.01 -11.27
CA ASP A 30 12.73 5.38 -10.21
C ASP A 30 12.07 5.53 -8.82
N GLU A 31 11.54 6.71 -8.50
CA GLU A 31 10.79 6.96 -7.25
C GLU A 31 9.49 6.15 -7.17
N GLY A 32 8.76 6.02 -8.27
CA GLY A 32 7.50 5.26 -8.31
C GLY A 32 7.71 3.76 -8.19
N GLU A 33 8.77 3.24 -8.80
CA GLU A 33 9.14 1.81 -8.73
C GLU A 33 9.47 1.40 -7.30
N ASP A 34 10.14 2.25 -6.51
CA ASP A 34 10.43 1.97 -5.10
C ASP A 34 9.16 1.75 -4.27
N TYR A 35 8.08 2.48 -4.58
CA TYR A 35 6.80 2.33 -3.88
C TYR A 35 6.01 1.10 -4.33
N ILE A 36 6.25 0.57 -5.54
CA ILE A 36 5.41 -0.48 -6.14
C ILE A 36 6.10 -1.85 -6.12
N CYS A 37 7.40 -1.90 -6.37
CA CYS A 37 8.11 -3.14 -6.68
C CYS A 37 8.77 -3.80 -5.45
N ASN A 38 8.96 -3.08 -4.34
CA ASN A 38 9.69 -3.62 -3.20
C ASN A 38 8.80 -4.57 -2.34
N GLN A 39 7.49 -4.31 -2.21
CA GLN A 39 6.52 -5.10 -1.40
C GLN A 39 7.12 -5.78 -0.14
N CYS A 40 7.87 -5.03 0.67
CA CYS A 40 8.69 -5.50 1.78
C CYS A 40 8.10 -5.08 3.12
N LYS A 41 8.11 -6.00 4.10
CA LYS A 41 7.82 -5.67 5.51
C LYS A 41 8.66 -4.50 5.98
N GLY A 42 8.01 -3.53 6.62
CA GLY A 42 8.66 -2.36 7.21
C GLY A 42 8.66 -1.11 6.34
N GLU A 43 8.20 -1.19 5.10
CA GLU A 43 8.17 -0.10 4.13
C GLU A 43 6.75 0.46 3.91
N ILE A 44 6.63 1.66 3.34
CA ILE A 44 5.36 2.27 2.93
C ILE A 44 5.23 2.17 1.41
N GLN A 45 4.18 1.51 0.93
CA GLN A 45 4.12 1.06 -0.46
C GLN A 45 2.70 1.10 -1.03
N PHE A 46 2.62 1.11 -2.36
CA PHE A 46 1.39 0.91 -3.10
C PHE A 46 1.13 -0.57 -3.35
N PHE A 47 -0.15 -0.91 -3.36
CA PHE A 47 -0.61 -2.24 -3.69
C PHE A 47 -1.78 -2.13 -4.64
N ASP A 48 -1.60 -2.71 -5.81
CA ASP A 48 -2.65 -2.86 -6.81
C ASP A 48 -3.40 -4.15 -6.48
N ASP A 49 -4.73 -4.15 -6.56
CA ASP A 49 -5.47 -5.42 -6.46
C ASP A 49 -5.15 -6.29 -7.68
N PRO A 50 -4.48 -7.45 -7.51
CA PRO A 50 -4.07 -8.30 -8.63
C PRO A 50 -5.25 -8.94 -9.37
N MET A 51 -6.43 -8.99 -8.75
CA MET A 51 -7.62 -9.64 -9.33
C MET A 51 -8.47 -8.68 -10.17
N SER A 52 -8.49 -7.39 -9.84
CA SER A 52 -9.31 -6.39 -10.55
C SER A 52 -8.50 -5.31 -11.27
N GLY A 53 -7.23 -5.10 -10.90
CA GLY A 53 -6.40 -3.98 -11.36
C GLY A 53 -7.01 -2.60 -11.11
N SER A 54 -8.09 -2.54 -10.32
CA SER A 54 -8.97 -1.38 -10.19
C SER A 54 -8.88 -0.72 -8.83
N HIS A 55 -8.26 -1.39 -7.85
CA HIS A 55 -8.06 -0.87 -6.51
C HIS A 55 -6.61 -0.49 -6.29
N LEU A 56 -6.41 0.67 -5.65
CA LEU A 56 -5.12 1.17 -5.24
C LEU A 56 -5.12 1.32 -3.73
N TYR A 57 -4.31 0.51 -3.06
CA TYR A 57 -4.08 0.63 -1.63
C TYR A 57 -2.71 1.22 -1.36
N PHE A 58 -2.59 1.93 -0.25
CA PHE A 58 -1.34 2.58 0.15
C PHE A 58 -1.15 2.44 1.64
N GLY A 59 -0.05 1.84 2.07
CA GLY A 59 0.13 1.58 3.49
C GLY A 59 1.50 1.08 3.88
N TYR A 60 1.70 1.05 5.19
CA TYR A 60 2.86 0.45 5.81
C TYR A 60 2.69 -1.07 5.86
N VAL A 61 3.69 -1.81 5.39
CA VAL A 61 3.66 -3.29 5.36
C VAL A 61 3.96 -3.84 6.74
N LEU A 62 2.92 -4.36 7.40
CA LEU A 62 3.02 -5.03 8.70
C LEU A 62 3.55 -6.45 8.53
N ALA A 63 3.01 -7.20 7.56
CA ALA A 63 3.43 -8.57 7.27
C ALA A 63 3.53 -8.78 5.76
N SER A 64 4.50 -9.60 5.36
CA SER A 64 4.67 -10.09 3.99
C SER A 64 5.19 -11.52 4.04
N GLY A 65 4.60 -12.42 3.26
CA GLY A 65 5.07 -13.80 3.15
C GLY A 65 4.33 -14.57 2.07
N ASN A 66 4.63 -15.84 1.90
CA ASN A 66 3.89 -16.72 0.99
C ASN A 66 3.26 -17.89 1.76
N GLU A 67 2.49 -18.73 1.06
CA GLU A 67 1.82 -19.92 1.60
C GLU A 67 2.74 -20.92 2.33
N TYR A 68 4.07 -20.79 2.16
CA TYR A 68 5.09 -21.63 2.82
C TYR A 68 5.93 -20.91 3.87
N SER A 69 5.86 -19.57 3.97
CA SER A 69 6.79 -18.76 4.77
C SER A 69 6.14 -17.69 5.64
N LEU A 70 4.81 -17.57 5.61
CA LEU A 70 4.08 -16.70 6.53
C LEU A 70 3.83 -17.42 7.87
N ASP A 71 4.72 -17.20 8.83
CA ASP A 71 4.52 -17.62 10.22
C ASP A 71 3.47 -16.75 10.94
N THR A 72 3.20 -17.06 12.21
CA THR A 72 2.38 -16.20 13.07
C THR A 72 3.05 -14.86 13.31
N GLU A 73 2.51 -13.79 12.73
CA GLU A 73 2.90 -12.41 12.97
C GLU A 73 1.94 -11.75 13.98
N MET A 74 2.50 -11.01 14.94
CA MET A 74 1.74 -10.32 15.98
C MET A 74 2.10 -8.84 15.96
N PHE A 75 1.08 -7.98 16.01
CA PHE A 75 1.24 -6.54 16.01
C PHE A 75 0.51 -5.93 17.19
N ASP A 76 1.20 -5.10 17.97
CA ASP A 76 0.56 -4.30 18.99
C ASP A 76 -0.23 -3.16 18.34
N VAL A 77 -1.41 -2.87 18.89
CA VAL A 77 -2.25 -1.75 18.44
C VAL A 77 -1.47 -0.44 18.45
N SER A 78 -0.60 -0.24 19.44
CA SER A 78 0.26 0.94 19.52
C SER A 78 1.23 1.09 18.36
N ASP A 79 1.69 -0.01 17.75
CA ASP A 79 2.60 0.06 16.61
C ASP A 79 1.85 0.43 15.34
N ILE A 80 0.62 -0.08 15.17
CA ILE A 80 -0.30 0.34 14.12
C ILE A 80 -0.60 1.85 14.22
N GLU A 81 -0.87 2.33 15.44
CA GLU A 81 -1.12 3.76 15.70
C GLU A 81 0.11 4.63 15.36
N LYS A 82 1.32 4.20 15.73
CA LYS A 82 2.56 4.91 15.36
C LYS A 82 2.75 4.97 13.83
N CYS A 83 2.43 3.88 13.13
CA CYS A 83 2.55 3.83 11.67
C CYS A 83 1.56 4.77 10.98
N SER A 84 0.37 4.99 11.55
CA SER A 84 -0.64 5.88 10.96
C SER A 84 -0.12 7.29 10.68
N GLY A 85 0.71 7.85 11.56
CA GLY A 85 1.32 9.16 11.39
C GLY A 85 2.29 9.21 10.22
N LYS A 86 3.11 8.16 10.05
CA LYS A 86 4.07 8.04 8.94
C LYS A 86 3.34 7.91 7.60
N VAL A 87 2.37 6.99 7.51
CA VAL A 87 1.59 6.78 6.27
C VAL A 87 0.80 8.04 5.91
N LYS A 88 0.26 8.75 6.91
CA LYS A 88 -0.41 10.03 6.66
C LYS A 88 0.54 11.10 6.12
N ALA A 89 1.74 11.24 6.69
CA ALA A 89 2.74 12.19 6.21
C ALA A 89 3.13 11.88 4.76
N GLU A 90 3.32 10.60 4.44
CA GLU A 90 3.68 10.16 3.10
C GLU A 90 2.55 10.38 2.08
N LEU A 91 1.29 10.14 2.48
CA LEU A 91 0.12 10.49 1.66
C LEU A 91 0.08 11.99 1.35
N VAL A 92 0.40 12.86 2.31
CA VAL A 92 0.47 14.31 2.09
C VAL A 92 1.57 14.68 1.10
N ASN A 93 2.72 14.01 1.17
CA ASN A 93 3.80 14.18 0.20
C ASN A 93 3.37 13.78 -1.23
N LEU A 94 2.77 12.59 -1.38
CA LEU A 94 2.22 12.13 -2.66
C LEU A 94 1.14 13.06 -3.21
N GLN A 95 0.35 13.65 -2.33
CA GLN A 95 -0.61 14.68 -2.66
C GLN A 95 0.08 15.96 -3.14
N GLU A 96 1.13 16.43 -2.47
CA GLU A 96 1.96 17.59 -2.85
C GLU A 96 2.63 17.42 -4.21
N LEU A 97 3.12 16.22 -4.48
CA LEU A 97 3.63 15.84 -5.79
C LEU A 97 2.52 15.78 -6.85
N GLY A 98 1.25 15.79 -6.46
CA GLY A 98 0.11 15.70 -7.37
C GLY A 98 -0.11 14.29 -7.91
N VAL A 99 0.48 13.27 -7.28
CA VAL A 99 0.32 11.86 -7.62
C VAL A 99 -1.03 11.33 -7.13
N ILE A 100 -1.45 11.78 -5.95
CA ILE A 100 -2.77 11.50 -5.37
C ILE A 100 -3.58 12.81 -5.23
N THR A 101 -4.90 12.73 -5.35
CA THR A 101 -5.77 13.90 -5.28
C THR A 101 -5.69 14.63 -3.92
N LYS A 102 -5.66 15.96 -3.99
CA LYS A 102 -5.83 16.87 -2.84
C LYS A 102 -7.29 17.32 -2.63
N ASN A 103 -8.24 16.64 -3.25
CA ASN A 103 -9.65 17.02 -3.14
C ASN A 103 -10.06 17.12 -1.65
N PRO A 104 -10.60 18.25 -1.17
CA PRO A 104 -10.99 18.42 0.23
C PRO A 104 -12.13 17.46 0.67
N HIS A 105 -12.84 16.85 -0.28
CA HIS A 105 -13.81 15.78 -0.03
C HIS A 105 -13.17 14.40 0.10
N PHE A 106 -11.93 14.23 -0.34
CA PHE A 106 -11.16 13.00 -0.14
C PHE A 106 -10.70 12.91 1.32
N LYS A 107 -11.39 12.07 2.09
CA LYS A 107 -11.13 11.84 3.52
C LYS A 107 -10.92 10.34 3.75
N PRO A 108 -9.76 9.80 3.35
CA PRO A 108 -9.51 8.38 3.48
C PRO A 108 -9.47 7.99 4.97
N VAL A 109 -10.02 6.82 5.27
CA VAL A 109 -10.03 6.25 6.61
C VAL A 109 -8.87 5.28 6.72
N PHE A 110 -8.07 5.42 7.79
CA PHE A 110 -6.97 4.51 8.07
C PHE A 110 -7.52 3.14 8.49
N LYS A 111 -7.01 2.07 7.88
CA LYS A 111 -7.52 0.71 8.02
C LYS A 111 -6.35 -0.28 8.07
N ILE A 112 -6.64 -1.47 8.58
CA ILE A 112 -5.86 -2.66 8.27
C ILE A 112 -6.46 -3.30 7.02
N ILE A 113 -5.62 -3.58 6.03
CA ILE A 113 -6.00 -4.16 4.75
C ILE A 113 -5.19 -5.45 4.59
N VAL A 114 -5.88 -6.53 4.24
CA VAL A 114 -5.29 -7.86 4.03
C VAL A 114 -5.70 -8.30 2.64
N PHE A 115 -4.73 -8.75 1.84
CA PHE A 115 -5.01 -9.29 0.52
C PHE A 115 -3.97 -10.35 0.15
N GLU A 116 -4.41 -11.21 -0.75
CA GLU A 116 -3.66 -12.31 -1.34
C GLU A 116 -3.30 -11.92 -2.77
N GLU A 117 -2.04 -12.12 -3.15
CA GLU A 117 -1.54 -11.94 -4.50
C GLU A 117 -1.08 -13.29 -5.05
N CYS A 118 -1.80 -13.80 -6.05
CA CYS A 118 -1.43 -15.02 -6.76
C CYS A 118 -0.56 -14.65 -7.97
N ARG A 119 0.75 -14.93 -7.90
CA ARG A 119 1.68 -14.78 -9.02
C ARG A 119 2.08 -16.12 -9.64
#